data_AF-A0AA39E2Y6-F1
#
_entry.id   AF-A0AA39E2Y6-F1
#
_cell.length_a   1.000
_cell.length_b   1.000
_cell.length_c   1.000
_cell.angle_alpha   90.00
_cell.angle_beta   90.00
_cell.angle_gamma   90.00
#
_symmetry.space_group_name_H-M   'P 1'
#
loop_
_entity.id
_entity.type
_entity.pdbx_description
1 polymer ?
#
loop_
_entity_poly.entity_id
_entity_poly.type
_entity_poly.pdbx_seq_one_letter_code
_entity_poly.pdbx_strand_id
1 'polypeptide(L)'
;MPGSRGHKAANGVSTRWVSVFCIASFCFGVLVINRLWVIPDPVKIDEEASSMKKNQLGELQPIVNCDKKDTSVQAGDILSQVSQTHDVIMTLDKTISSLEMQLAAARASKGDGEEGSPMVTKPGTEQVKERQKVFFVMGIMTAFSSRKRRDSIRETWMPQGKELKKLEKEKGIVIRFVIGHSATPGGVLDRTIDAEETQHKDFLRLNHIEGYHELSSKTQIYFSTAVARWDADFYIKVDDDVHINLGMVGSTLARHRSKPRVYTGCMKSGPVLSQTGVKYHEPEYWKFGEEGNKYFRHATGQIYALSKDLATYISVNR
;
A
#
# COMPACT_ATOMS: atom_id res chain seq x y z
N MET A 1 23.70 72.14 33.86
CA MET A 1 24.20 70.79 33.49
C MET A 1 23.03 69.80 33.66
N PRO A 2 22.85 68.83 32.75
CA PRO A 2 21.88 68.91 31.66
C PRO A 2 20.80 67.81 31.70
N GLY A 3 19.81 67.87 30.80
CA GLY A 3 19.01 66.68 30.47
C GLY A 3 17.70 66.87 29.70
N SER A 4 17.67 67.63 28.61
CA SER A 4 16.56 67.61 27.64
C SER A 4 16.51 66.25 26.92
N ARG A 5 15.39 65.52 27.03
CA ARG A 5 15.10 64.31 26.23
C ARG A 5 14.21 64.69 25.05
N GLY A 6 14.81 64.71 23.87
CA GLY A 6 14.11 64.88 22.60
C GLY A 6 13.23 63.68 22.25
N HIS A 7 12.01 63.96 21.79
CA HIS A 7 11.14 62.99 21.13
C HIS A 7 11.75 62.58 19.78
N LYS A 8 12.05 61.30 19.61
CA LYS A 8 12.41 60.72 18.32
C LYS A 8 11.13 60.56 17.48
N ALA A 9 11.06 61.25 16.35
CA ALA A 9 10.06 61.00 15.33
C ALA A 9 10.28 59.59 14.72
N ALA A 10 9.26 58.75 14.76
CA ALA A 10 9.26 57.47 14.08
C ALA A 10 9.11 57.73 12.58
N ASN A 11 10.14 57.36 11.79
CA ASN A 11 10.06 57.32 10.34
C ASN A 11 9.15 56.15 9.92
N GLY A 12 7.84 56.37 9.98
CA GLY A 12 6.84 55.48 9.39
C GLY A 12 6.77 55.68 7.89
N VAL A 13 6.79 54.59 7.13
CA VAL A 13 6.52 54.61 5.69
C VAL A 13 5.10 55.13 5.48
N SER A 14 4.95 56.18 4.65
CA SER A 14 3.64 56.79 4.37
C SER A 14 2.63 55.73 3.92
N THR A 15 1.40 55.79 4.44
CA THR A 15 0.31 54.85 4.10
C THR A 15 0.07 54.74 2.59
N ARG A 16 0.36 55.81 1.84
CA ARG A 16 0.32 55.81 0.37
C ARG A 16 1.35 54.85 -0.23
N TRP A 17 2.58 54.84 0.28
CA TRP A 17 3.62 53.91 -0.17
C TRP A 17 3.29 52.46 0.19
N VAL A 18 2.72 52.22 1.38
CA VAL A 18 2.25 50.88 1.76
C VAL A 18 1.18 50.38 0.78
N SER A 19 0.19 51.23 0.44
CA SER A 19 -0.85 50.86 -0.53
C SER A 19 -0.29 50.57 -1.93
N VAL A 20 0.70 51.33 -2.38
CA VAL A 20 1.38 51.09 -3.67
C VAL A 20 2.13 49.76 -3.67
N PHE A 21 2.86 49.46 -2.59
CA PHE A 21 3.55 48.17 -2.47
C PHE A 21 2.58 46.98 -2.40
N CYS A 22 1.44 47.13 -1.73
CA CYS A 22 0.40 46.08 -1.69
C CYS A 22 -0.20 45.82 -3.08
N ILE A 23 -0.54 46.88 -3.82
CA ILE A 23 -1.09 46.74 -5.18
C ILE A 23 -0.05 46.15 -6.13
N ALA A 24 1.20 46.60 -6.07
CA ALA A 24 2.29 46.06 -6.87
C ALA A 24 2.52 44.56 -6.58
N SER A 25 2.48 44.16 -5.31
CA SER A 25 2.62 42.75 -4.90
C SER A 25 1.45 41.89 -5.38
N PHE A 26 0.23 42.42 -5.35
CA PHE A 26 -0.96 41.73 -5.86
C PHE A 26 -0.89 41.54 -7.38
N CYS A 27 -0.56 42.59 -8.13
CA CYS A 27 -0.41 42.52 -9.59
C CYS A 27 0.72 41.57 -10.00
N PHE A 28 1.85 41.59 -9.29
CA PHE A 28 2.94 40.65 -9.52
C PHE A 28 2.52 39.20 -9.21
N GLY A 29 1.77 38.99 -8.13
CA GLY A 29 1.18 37.68 -7.79
C GLY A 29 0.23 37.15 -8.87
N VAL A 30 -0.66 37.98 -9.40
CA VAL A 30 -1.58 37.60 -10.49
C VAL A 30 -0.81 37.25 -11.77
N LEU A 31 0.24 38.02 -12.11
CA LEU A 31 1.09 37.73 -13.27
C LEU A 31 1.89 36.42 -13.11
N VAL A 32 2.37 36.12 -11.89
CA VAL A 32 3.10 34.87 -11.61
C VAL A 32 2.15 33.67 -11.64
N ILE A 33 0.92 33.79 -11.11
CA ILE A 33 -0.10 32.74 -11.16
C ILE A 33 -0.54 32.49 -12.61
N ASN A 34 -0.80 33.54 -13.38
CA ASN A 34 -1.23 33.41 -14.78
C ASN A 34 -0.11 32.93 -15.73
N ARG A 35 1.17 33.07 -15.35
CA ARG A 35 2.30 32.61 -16.16
C ARG A 35 2.81 31.21 -15.79
N LEU A 36 2.54 30.73 -14.57
CA LEU A 36 2.93 29.40 -14.09
C LEU A 36 1.78 28.38 -14.07
N TRP A 37 0.54 28.81 -14.30
CA TRP A 37 -0.61 27.94 -14.48
C TRP A 37 -1.28 28.19 -15.83
N VAL A 38 -0.59 27.79 -16.89
CA VAL A 38 -1.25 27.49 -18.17
C VAL A 38 -1.90 26.12 -18.00
N ILE A 39 -3.19 26.14 -17.64
CA ILE A 39 -4.07 24.98 -17.73
C ILE A 39 -4.29 24.72 -19.24
N PRO A 40 -4.03 23.51 -19.77
CA PRO A 40 -4.45 23.18 -21.13
C PRO A 40 -5.98 23.16 -21.15
N ASP A 41 -6.58 23.90 -22.10
CA ASP A 41 -8.03 23.89 -22.32
C ASP A 41 -8.55 22.46 -22.53
N PRO A 42 -9.74 22.12 -21.99
CA PRO A 42 -10.41 20.87 -22.34
C PRO A 42 -10.86 20.95 -23.80
N VAL A 43 -10.47 19.93 -24.56
CA VAL A 43 -10.90 19.68 -25.94
C VAL A 43 -12.43 19.74 -26.02
N LYS A 44 -12.94 20.66 -26.84
CA LYS A 44 -14.35 20.73 -27.24
C LYS A 44 -14.68 19.47 -28.04
N ILE A 45 -15.59 18.66 -27.52
CA ILE A 45 -16.31 17.65 -28.30
C ILE A 45 -17.73 18.18 -28.45
N ASP A 46 -18.17 18.28 -29.70
CA ASP A 46 -19.44 18.84 -30.12
C ASP A 46 -20.63 18.21 -29.39
N GLU A 47 -21.44 19.07 -28.77
CA GLU A 47 -22.83 18.78 -28.46
C GLU A 47 -23.65 19.02 -29.73
N GLU A 48 -24.11 17.94 -30.36
CA GLU A 48 -25.37 17.98 -31.09
C GLU A 48 -26.32 16.91 -30.55
N ALA A 49 -27.56 17.37 -30.37
CA ALA A 49 -28.80 16.64 -30.16
C ALA A 49 -29.11 16.11 -28.74
N SER A 50 -29.74 16.99 -27.94
CA SER A 50 -31.02 16.60 -27.33
C SER A 50 -32.00 17.79 -27.26
N SER A 51 -33.14 17.64 -27.93
CA SER A 51 -34.37 18.36 -27.59
C SER A 51 -35.57 17.44 -27.82
N MET A 52 -36.52 17.55 -26.90
CA MET A 52 -37.52 16.57 -26.49
C MET A 52 -38.80 16.51 -27.34
N LYS A 53 -39.41 15.30 -27.38
CA LYS A 53 -40.87 14.96 -27.42
C LYS A 53 -41.66 15.42 -28.67
N LYS A 54 -42.69 14.73 -29.19
CA LYS A 54 -43.59 13.67 -28.72
C LYS A 54 -44.34 13.10 -29.96
N ASN A 55 -44.81 11.85 -29.83
CA ASN A 55 -45.93 11.20 -30.55
C ASN A 55 -45.74 10.88 -32.05
N GLN A 56 -45.72 9.60 -32.41
CA GLN A 56 -46.91 8.89 -32.94
C GLN A 56 -46.62 7.41 -33.23
N LEU A 57 -47.70 6.65 -33.13
CA LEU A 57 -47.92 5.23 -33.37
C LEU A 57 -47.49 4.78 -34.78
N GLY A 58 -46.90 3.59 -34.89
CA GLY A 58 -46.61 2.93 -36.17
C GLY A 58 -45.94 1.57 -35.99
N GLU A 59 -46.71 0.51 -36.21
CA GLU A 59 -46.33 -0.90 -36.21
C GLU A 59 -45.11 -1.22 -37.08
N LEU A 60 -44.27 -2.16 -36.62
CA LEU A 60 -43.89 -3.40 -37.33
C LEU A 60 -42.89 -4.21 -36.48
N GLN A 61 -43.36 -5.30 -35.89
CA GLN A 61 -42.51 -6.38 -35.37
C GLN A 61 -42.10 -7.31 -36.52
N PRO A 62 -40.92 -7.96 -36.48
CA PRO A 62 -40.78 -9.32 -36.97
C PRO A 62 -41.05 -10.29 -35.80
N ILE A 63 -42.09 -11.08 -36.00
CA ILE A 63 -42.48 -12.24 -35.21
C ILE A 63 -41.31 -13.24 -35.20
N VAL A 64 -40.73 -13.51 -34.02
CA VAL A 64 -40.05 -14.77 -33.75
C VAL A 64 -40.96 -15.56 -32.84
N ASN A 65 -41.62 -16.54 -33.44
CA ASN A 65 -42.55 -17.44 -32.80
C ASN A 65 -41.74 -18.50 -32.02
N CYS A 66 -41.89 -18.54 -30.70
CA CYS A 66 -41.35 -19.60 -29.85
C CYS A 66 -42.50 -20.28 -29.10
N ASP A 67 -43.19 -21.19 -29.79
CA ASP A 67 -44.09 -22.14 -29.14
C ASP A 67 -43.44 -23.53 -29.04
N LYS A 68 -43.02 -23.80 -27.80
CA LYS A 68 -42.95 -25.06 -27.03
C LYS A 68 -42.60 -26.37 -27.74
N LYS A 69 -41.48 -26.96 -27.27
CA LYS A 69 -41.41 -28.40 -27.00
C LYS A 69 -40.49 -28.68 -25.80
N ASP A 70 -40.93 -29.59 -24.96
CA ASP A 70 -40.44 -29.90 -23.61
C ASP A 70 -38.95 -30.26 -23.53
N THR A 71 -38.17 -29.47 -22.78
CA THR A 71 -36.88 -29.86 -22.17
C THR A 71 -36.62 -29.07 -20.89
N SER A 72 -37.63 -28.89 -20.03
CA SER A 72 -37.48 -28.20 -18.74
C SER A 72 -36.75 -29.03 -17.66
N VAL A 73 -36.40 -30.28 -17.95
CA VAL A 73 -35.63 -31.14 -17.03
C VAL A 73 -34.11 -30.92 -17.19
N GLN A 74 -33.64 -30.52 -18.37
CA GLN A 74 -32.20 -30.52 -18.68
C GLN A 74 -31.49 -29.19 -18.36
N ALA A 75 -32.18 -28.04 -18.43
CA ALA A 75 -31.54 -26.74 -18.18
C ALA A 75 -31.23 -26.49 -16.69
N GLY A 76 -32.11 -26.95 -15.78
CA GLY A 76 -31.88 -26.92 -14.34
C GLY A 76 -30.74 -27.85 -13.91
N ASP A 77 -30.68 -29.03 -14.54
CA ASP A 77 -29.61 -30.00 -14.32
C ASP A 77 -28.26 -29.48 -14.83
N ILE A 78 -28.21 -28.82 -16.00
CA ILE A 78 -26.97 -28.22 -16.53
C ILE A 78 -26.48 -27.07 -15.64
N LEU A 79 -27.36 -26.16 -15.20
CA LEU A 79 -26.97 -25.07 -14.29
C LEU A 79 -26.53 -25.60 -12.92
N SER A 80 -27.19 -26.64 -12.41
CA SER A 80 -26.78 -27.32 -11.19
C SER A 80 -25.41 -28.01 -11.35
N GLN A 81 -25.17 -28.70 -12.46
CA GLN A 81 -23.90 -29.33 -12.78
C GLN A 81 -22.78 -28.30 -12.95
N VAL A 82 -23.05 -27.15 -13.57
CA VAL A 82 -22.06 -26.05 -13.69
C VAL A 82 -21.74 -25.45 -12.32
N SER A 83 -22.74 -25.22 -11.47
CA SER A 83 -22.54 -24.76 -10.09
C SER A 83 -21.71 -25.76 -9.28
N GLN A 84 -22.05 -27.06 -9.36
CA GLN A 84 -21.29 -28.13 -8.70
C GLN A 84 -19.84 -28.20 -9.23
N THR A 85 -19.64 -28.01 -10.53
CA THR A 85 -18.30 -27.98 -11.13
C THR A 85 -17.49 -26.80 -10.61
N HIS A 86 -18.10 -25.61 -10.50
CA HIS A 86 -17.47 -24.44 -9.88
C HIS A 86 -17.13 -24.67 -8.41
N ASP A 87 -18.00 -25.30 -7.63
CA ASP A 87 -17.74 -25.64 -6.23
C ASP A 87 -16.57 -26.63 -6.08
N VAL A 88 -16.48 -27.61 -6.98
CA VAL A 88 -15.37 -28.57 -7.03
C VAL A 88 -14.06 -27.86 -7.39
N ILE A 89 -14.07 -26.96 -8.39
CA ILE A 89 -12.89 -26.16 -8.77
C ILE A 89 -12.43 -25.30 -7.59
N MET A 90 -13.34 -24.57 -6.94
CA MET A 90 -13.00 -23.74 -5.77
C MET A 90 -12.44 -24.57 -4.60
N THR A 91 -12.94 -25.79 -4.42
CA THR A 91 -12.45 -26.71 -3.38
C THR A 91 -11.05 -27.24 -3.73
N LEU A 92 -10.82 -27.55 -5.00
CA LEU A 92 -9.52 -27.96 -5.49
C LEU A 92 -8.50 -26.84 -5.37
N ASP A 93 -8.84 -25.61 -5.76
CA ASP A 93 -7.98 -24.43 -5.63
C ASP A 93 -7.61 -24.18 -4.16
N LYS A 94 -8.58 -24.27 -3.24
CA LYS A 94 -8.29 -24.19 -1.79
C LYS A 94 -7.32 -25.28 -1.33
N THR A 95 -7.46 -26.49 -1.88
CA THR A 95 -6.60 -27.62 -1.53
C THR A 95 -5.19 -27.42 -2.08
N ILE A 96 -5.06 -26.98 -3.33
CA ILE A 96 -3.78 -26.64 -3.98
C ILE A 96 -3.09 -25.53 -3.17
N SER A 97 -3.76 -24.40 -2.91
CA SER A 97 -3.17 -23.32 -2.11
C SER A 97 -2.78 -23.77 -0.70
N SER A 98 -3.57 -24.65 -0.08
CA SER A 98 -3.22 -25.24 1.22
C SER A 98 -1.96 -26.11 1.14
N LEU A 99 -1.83 -26.93 0.10
CA LEU A 99 -0.66 -27.78 -0.14
C LEU A 99 0.58 -26.94 -0.48
N GLU A 100 0.45 -25.92 -1.33
CA GLU A 100 1.54 -24.99 -1.67
C GLU A 100 2.02 -24.24 -0.42
N MET A 101 1.12 -23.82 0.47
CA MET A 101 1.49 -23.24 1.77
C MET A 101 2.20 -24.24 2.69
N GLN A 102 1.72 -25.49 2.78
CA GLN A 102 2.39 -26.52 3.57
C GLN A 102 3.78 -26.84 3.01
N LEU A 103 3.92 -26.87 1.69
CA LEU A 103 5.20 -27.04 1.00
C LEU A 103 6.13 -25.86 1.29
N ALA A 104 5.63 -24.63 1.23
CA ALA A 104 6.39 -23.43 1.55
C ALA A 104 6.85 -23.41 3.02
N ALA A 105 5.97 -23.77 3.96
CA ALA A 105 6.31 -23.89 5.37
C ALA A 105 7.36 -24.99 5.61
N ALA A 106 7.24 -26.13 4.93
CA ALA A 106 8.22 -27.21 4.99
C ALA A 106 9.59 -26.78 4.41
N ARG A 107 9.61 -26.06 3.28
CA ARG A 107 10.84 -25.48 2.71
C ARG A 107 11.47 -24.45 3.64
N ALA A 108 10.67 -23.57 4.24
CA ALA A 108 11.14 -22.59 5.21
C ALA A 108 11.68 -23.22 6.51
N SER A 109 11.26 -24.45 6.84
CA SER A 109 11.85 -25.24 7.92
C SER A 109 13.10 -26.04 7.50
N LYS A 110 13.42 -26.10 6.19
CA LYS A 110 14.47 -26.96 5.63
C LYS A 110 15.67 -26.24 4.97
N GLY A 111 15.60 -24.95 4.62
CA GLY A 111 16.79 -24.20 4.12
C GLY A 111 17.53 -23.52 5.28
N ASP A 112 18.86 -23.59 5.43
CA ASP A 112 19.93 -23.68 4.42
C ASP A 112 20.64 -25.05 4.33
N GLY A 113 20.63 -25.65 3.14
CA GLY A 113 21.42 -26.84 2.85
C GLY A 113 21.16 -27.33 1.42
N GLU A 114 22.21 -27.21 0.60
CA GLU A 114 22.42 -27.87 -0.69
C GLU A 114 21.87 -27.19 -1.97
N GLU A 115 22.79 -26.55 -2.70
CA GLU A 115 23.11 -26.93 -4.09
C GLU A 115 24.60 -26.59 -4.37
N GLY A 116 25.44 -27.60 -4.60
CA GLY A 116 26.74 -27.45 -5.30
C GLY A 116 28.03 -28.04 -4.68
N SER A 117 28.28 -29.33 -4.94
CA SER A 117 29.59 -30.02 -5.02
C SER A 117 30.32 -30.46 -3.73
N PRO A 118 30.95 -31.67 -3.69
CA PRO A 118 31.53 -32.22 -2.47
C PRO A 118 33.00 -31.80 -2.33
N MET A 119 33.31 -31.02 -1.31
CA MET A 119 34.68 -30.98 -0.79
C MET A 119 34.67 -31.07 0.74
N VAL A 120 35.25 -32.17 1.23
CA VAL A 120 35.42 -32.50 2.63
C VAL A 120 36.18 -31.39 3.35
N THR A 121 35.52 -30.65 4.24
CA THR A 121 36.17 -30.09 5.43
C THR A 121 35.15 -29.81 6.55
N LYS A 122 35.25 -30.61 7.63
CA LYS A 122 34.80 -30.42 9.03
C LYS A 122 33.44 -29.74 9.34
N PRO A 123 32.60 -30.32 10.23
CA PRO A 123 31.35 -29.71 10.63
C PRO A 123 31.64 -28.50 11.53
N GLY A 124 31.65 -27.31 10.94
CA GLY A 124 31.45 -26.07 11.66
C GLY A 124 29.96 -25.96 11.95
N THR A 125 29.60 -25.96 13.22
CA THR A 125 28.26 -25.66 13.71
C THR A 125 27.89 -24.23 13.28
N GLU A 126 27.32 -24.08 12.08
CA GLU A 126 26.59 -22.86 11.76
C GLU A 126 25.38 -22.84 12.68
N GLN A 127 25.51 -22.09 13.77
CA GLN A 127 24.38 -21.80 14.63
C GLN A 127 23.35 -21.09 13.76
N VAL A 128 22.29 -21.80 13.41
CA VAL A 128 21.02 -21.20 12.98
C VAL A 128 20.70 -20.20 14.08
N LYS A 129 20.96 -18.91 13.83
CA LYS A 129 20.61 -17.85 14.78
C LYS A 129 19.10 -17.91 14.89
N GLU A 130 18.59 -18.44 16.00
CA GLU A 130 17.16 -18.42 16.28
C GLU A 130 16.67 -16.99 16.14
N ARG A 131 15.78 -16.77 15.16
CA ARG A 131 15.18 -15.46 14.91
C ARG A 131 14.45 -15.03 16.18
N GLN A 132 14.56 -13.75 16.53
CA GLN A 132 13.89 -13.22 17.70
C GLN A 132 12.37 -13.43 17.56
N LYS A 133 11.77 -14.12 18.53
CA LYS A 133 10.33 -14.30 18.61
C LYS A 133 9.65 -13.02 19.09
N VAL A 134 8.72 -12.51 18.30
CA VAL A 134 8.01 -11.25 18.56
C VAL A 134 6.51 -11.42 18.32
N PHE A 135 5.69 -10.53 18.87
CA PHE A 135 4.25 -10.56 18.65
C PHE A 135 3.89 -10.09 17.23
N PHE A 136 4.34 -8.91 16.82
CA PHE A 136 4.20 -8.49 15.43
C PHE A 136 5.31 -7.54 14.99
N VAL A 137 5.54 -7.53 13.67
CA VAL A 137 6.40 -6.55 12.99
C VAL A 137 5.53 -5.63 12.16
N MET A 138 5.66 -4.32 12.33
CA MET A 138 4.95 -3.29 11.59
C MET A 138 5.93 -2.50 10.72
N GLY A 139 5.75 -2.60 9.41
CA GLY A 139 6.46 -1.84 8.40
C GLY A 139 5.64 -0.65 7.94
N ILE A 140 6.14 0.56 8.22
CA ILE A 140 5.55 1.81 7.73
C ILE A 140 6.21 2.14 6.39
N MET A 141 5.47 1.94 5.29
CA MET A 141 5.93 2.22 3.94
C MET A 141 6.11 3.73 3.75
N THR A 142 7.35 4.15 3.49
CA THR A 142 7.70 5.57 3.34
C THR A 142 8.55 5.80 2.10
N ALA A 143 8.76 7.06 1.70
CA ALA A 143 9.60 7.42 0.57
C ALA A 143 10.62 8.52 0.95
N PHE A 144 11.58 8.80 0.07
CA PHE A 144 12.57 9.87 0.27
C PHE A 144 11.91 11.22 0.55
N SER A 145 10.83 11.55 -0.15
CA SER A 145 10.07 12.80 0.00
C SER A 145 9.27 12.90 1.31
N SER A 146 9.08 11.80 2.02
CA SER A 146 8.16 11.71 3.17
C SER A 146 8.79 12.08 4.51
N ARG A 147 9.88 12.85 4.55
CA ARG A 147 10.56 13.22 5.81
C ARG A 147 9.61 13.80 6.86
N LYS A 148 8.79 14.78 6.46
CA LYS A 148 7.82 15.42 7.35
C LYS A 148 6.79 14.45 7.92
N ARG A 149 6.38 13.44 7.14
CA ARG A 149 5.44 12.40 7.59
C ARG A 149 6.07 11.51 8.64
N ARG A 150 7.32 11.09 8.44
CA ARG A 150 8.07 10.30 9.44
C ARG A 150 8.25 11.05 10.75
N ASP A 151 8.62 12.33 10.67
CA ASP A 151 8.76 13.18 11.85
C ASP A 151 7.41 13.34 12.58
N SER A 152 6.32 13.56 11.85
CA SER A 152 4.97 13.61 12.44
C SER A 152 4.57 12.29 13.11
N ILE A 153 4.86 11.13 12.51
CA ILE A 153 4.58 9.82 13.11
C ILE A 153 5.33 9.64 14.43
N ARG A 154 6.61 10.00 14.44
CA ARG A 154 7.50 9.98 15.61
C ARG A 154 7.04 10.91 16.73
N GLU A 155 6.54 12.08 16.37
CA GLU A 155 6.03 13.09 17.31
C GLU A 155 4.63 12.76 17.84
N THR A 156 3.95 11.76 17.28
CA THR A 156 2.56 11.44 17.63
C THR A 156 2.40 10.04 18.22
N TRP A 157 2.36 9.00 17.39
CA TRP A 157 1.91 7.66 17.83
C TRP A 157 3.02 6.62 17.88
N MET A 158 4.16 6.85 17.23
CA MET A 158 5.29 5.92 17.25
C MET A 158 6.27 6.32 18.36
N PRO A 159 6.49 5.47 19.38
CA PRO A 159 7.49 5.73 20.40
C PRO A 159 8.90 5.85 19.80
N GLN A 160 9.76 6.62 20.45
CA GLN A 160 11.13 6.87 19.98
C GLN A 160 12.19 6.34 20.95
N GLY A 161 13.40 6.11 20.44
CA GLY A 161 14.59 5.87 21.25
C GLY A 161 14.42 4.74 22.28
N LYS A 162 14.49 5.08 23.57
CA LYS A 162 14.38 4.09 24.66
C LYS A 162 12.99 3.48 24.76
N GLU A 163 11.94 4.24 24.47
CA GLU A 163 10.56 3.75 24.55
C GLU A 163 10.25 2.77 23.42
N LEU A 164 10.75 3.03 22.22
CA LEU A 164 10.66 2.08 21.10
C LEU A 164 11.33 0.75 21.44
N LYS A 165 12.54 0.79 21.99
CA LYS A 165 13.27 -0.40 22.45
C LYS A 165 12.54 -1.13 23.58
N LYS A 166 11.91 -0.39 24.49
CA LYS A 166 11.08 -0.95 25.57
C LYS A 166 9.87 -1.69 24.99
N LEU A 167 9.18 -1.08 24.03
CA LEU A 167 8.05 -1.68 23.32
C LEU A 167 8.46 -3.00 22.62
N GLU A 168 9.61 -3.00 21.94
CA GLU A 168 10.17 -4.19 21.31
C GLU A 168 10.48 -5.30 22.32
N LYS A 169 11.17 -4.97 23.40
CA LYS A 169 11.62 -5.96 24.39
C LYS A 169 10.48 -6.50 25.25
N GLU A 170 9.59 -5.63 25.72
CA GLU A 170 8.56 -5.99 26.69
C GLU A 170 7.26 -6.48 26.05
N LYS A 171 6.93 -5.97 24.86
CA LYS A 171 5.68 -6.32 24.17
C LYS A 171 5.91 -7.16 22.90
N GLY A 172 7.16 -7.33 22.47
CA GLY A 172 7.45 -8.01 21.21
C GLY A 172 6.87 -7.27 20.01
N ILE A 173 6.82 -5.94 20.06
CA ILE A 173 6.26 -5.13 18.96
C ILE A 173 7.41 -4.39 18.29
N VAL A 174 7.70 -4.75 17.04
CA VAL A 174 8.75 -4.11 16.23
C VAL A 174 8.09 -3.16 15.24
N ILE A 175 8.51 -1.90 15.21
CA ILE A 175 7.98 -0.88 14.29
C ILE A 175 9.14 -0.26 13.54
N ARG A 176 9.13 -0.29 12.20
CA ARG A 176 10.19 0.28 11.38
C ARG A 176 9.62 1.07 10.21
N PHE A 177 10.26 2.18 9.87
CA PHE A 177 10.07 2.83 8.57
C PHE A 177 10.75 2.00 7.49
N VAL A 178 9.99 1.57 6.49
CA VAL A 178 10.47 0.69 5.43
C VAL A 178 10.82 1.52 4.21
N ILE A 179 12.11 1.48 3.85
CA ILE A 179 12.64 2.28 2.75
C ILE A 179 13.72 1.50 2.00
N GLY A 180 13.67 1.56 0.67
CA GLY A 180 14.71 1.09 -0.24
C GLY A 180 15.85 2.10 -0.38
N HIS A 181 16.57 2.01 -1.48
CA HIS A 181 17.65 2.93 -1.86
C HIS A 181 17.30 3.68 -3.14
N SER A 182 18.05 4.75 -3.42
CA SER A 182 17.88 5.51 -4.65
C SER A 182 18.43 4.74 -5.85
N ALA A 183 18.07 5.16 -7.06
CA ALA A 183 18.61 4.59 -8.30
C ALA A 183 20.14 4.80 -8.43
N THR A 184 20.72 5.72 -7.67
CA THR A 184 22.16 5.97 -7.60
C THR A 184 22.63 5.71 -6.17
N PRO A 185 23.01 4.47 -5.82
CA PRO A 185 23.41 4.11 -4.47
C PRO A 185 24.47 5.06 -3.91
N GLY A 186 24.22 5.58 -2.70
CA GLY A 186 25.12 6.52 -2.03
C GLY A 186 25.02 7.97 -2.52
N GLY A 187 24.01 8.27 -3.35
CA GLY A 187 23.64 9.62 -3.75
C GLY A 187 23.08 10.47 -2.60
N VAL A 188 22.70 11.71 -2.90
CA VAL A 188 22.22 12.67 -1.88
C VAL A 188 21.01 12.15 -1.12
N LEU A 189 20.07 11.51 -1.82
CA LEU A 189 18.86 10.93 -1.21
C LEU A 189 19.17 9.79 -0.24
N ASP A 190 20.17 8.96 -0.53
CA ASP A 190 20.56 7.89 0.40
C ASP A 190 21.27 8.46 1.62
N ARG A 191 22.17 9.44 1.43
CA ARG A 191 22.89 10.09 2.53
C ARG A 191 21.97 10.81 3.51
N THR A 192 20.87 11.39 3.04
CA THR A 192 19.89 12.03 3.94
C THR A 192 19.17 10.99 4.80
N ILE A 193 18.87 9.81 4.26
CA ILE A 193 18.33 8.69 5.03
C ILE A 193 19.36 8.12 6.00
N ASP A 194 20.63 7.98 5.59
CA ASP A 194 21.68 7.47 6.45
C ASP A 194 21.94 8.40 7.66
N ALA A 195 21.86 9.71 7.45
CA ALA A 195 21.92 10.70 8.53
C ALA A 195 20.73 10.57 9.49
N GLU A 196 19.52 10.35 8.97
CA GLU A 196 18.31 10.13 9.77
C GLU A 196 18.38 8.82 10.57
N GLU A 197 18.84 7.74 9.95
CA GLU A 197 19.03 6.43 10.61
C GLU A 197 20.06 6.52 11.74
N THR A 198 21.13 7.29 11.56
CA THR A 198 22.13 7.53 12.62
C THR A 198 21.49 8.15 13.87
N GLN A 199 20.54 9.06 13.67
CA GLN A 199 19.82 9.76 14.73
C GLN A 199 18.74 8.91 15.40
N HIS A 200 17.88 8.26 14.60
CA HIS A 200 16.65 7.64 15.11
C HIS A 200 16.71 6.12 15.23
N LYS A 201 17.52 5.44 14.40
CA LYS A 201 17.71 3.98 14.41
C LYS A 201 16.41 3.19 14.28
N ASP A 202 15.51 3.68 13.43
CA ASP A 202 14.14 3.18 13.27
C ASP A 202 13.78 2.78 11.83
N PHE A 203 14.76 2.69 10.93
CA PHE A 203 14.54 2.18 9.58
C PHE A 203 14.72 0.67 9.44
N LEU A 204 14.01 0.11 8.47
CA LEU A 204 14.30 -1.15 7.80
C LEU A 204 14.69 -0.82 6.36
N ARG A 205 15.99 -0.88 6.08
CA ARG A 205 16.55 -0.66 4.75
C ARG A 205 16.34 -1.91 3.89
N LEU A 206 15.77 -1.74 2.70
CA LEU A 206 15.56 -2.81 1.72
C LEU A 206 16.57 -2.69 0.57
N ASN A 207 16.97 -3.83 0.01
CA ASN A 207 17.66 -3.88 -1.28
C ASN A 207 16.62 -3.76 -2.41
N HIS A 208 16.13 -2.54 -2.62
CA HIS A 208 15.05 -2.20 -3.52
C HIS A 208 15.21 -0.78 -4.01
N ILE A 209 15.10 -0.55 -5.32
CA ILE A 209 15.12 0.80 -5.89
C ILE A 209 13.74 1.44 -5.67
N GLU A 210 13.68 2.56 -4.96
CA GLU A 210 12.42 3.28 -4.74
C GLU A 210 11.85 3.86 -6.04
N GLY A 211 10.54 3.69 -6.22
CA GLY A 211 9.80 4.25 -7.34
C GLY A 211 8.29 4.08 -7.14
N TYR A 212 7.48 4.92 -7.80
CA TYR A 212 6.01 4.83 -7.69
C TYR A 212 5.46 3.52 -8.26
N HIS A 213 6.01 3.05 -9.38
CA HIS A 213 5.61 1.78 -9.99
C HIS A 213 6.19 0.55 -9.28
N GLU A 214 7.03 0.76 -8.27
CA GLU A 214 7.77 -0.28 -7.56
C GLU A 214 7.15 -0.63 -6.18
N LEU A 215 6.02 0.00 -5.83
CA LEU A 215 5.38 -0.16 -4.52
C LEU A 215 4.94 -1.60 -4.21
N SER A 216 4.49 -2.35 -5.23
CA SER A 216 4.13 -3.77 -5.09
C SER A 216 5.37 -4.61 -4.77
N SER A 217 6.44 -4.44 -5.55
CA SER A 217 7.74 -5.08 -5.34
C SER A 217 8.30 -4.77 -3.96
N LYS A 218 8.24 -3.50 -3.53
CA LYS A 218 8.64 -3.07 -2.19
C LYS A 218 7.90 -3.82 -1.08
N THR A 219 6.59 -3.98 -1.25
CA THR A 219 5.73 -4.67 -0.28
C THR A 219 6.10 -6.15 -0.17
N GLN A 220 6.32 -6.82 -1.30
CA GLN A 220 6.76 -8.22 -1.34
C GLN A 220 8.14 -8.39 -0.67
N ILE A 221 9.10 -7.53 -1.02
CA ILE A 221 10.46 -7.53 -0.44
C ILE A 221 10.40 -7.25 1.06
N TYR A 222 9.54 -6.33 1.50
CA TYR A 222 9.33 -6.05 2.92
C TYR A 222 8.91 -7.31 3.69
N PHE A 223 7.82 -7.97 3.27
CA PHE A 223 7.34 -9.17 3.97
C PHE A 223 8.41 -10.25 4.01
N SER A 224 9.09 -10.47 2.89
CA SER A 224 10.15 -11.47 2.80
C SER A 224 11.33 -11.15 3.73
N THR A 225 11.75 -9.88 3.77
CA THR A 225 12.83 -9.41 4.65
C THR A 225 12.44 -9.50 6.12
N ALA A 226 11.20 -9.13 6.44
CA ALA A 226 10.69 -9.17 7.80
C ALA A 226 10.59 -10.61 8.33
N VAL A 227 10.09 -11.54 7.50
CA VAL A 227 10.05 -12.98 7.83
C VAL A 227 11.46 -13.54 8.03
N ALA A 228 12.42 -13.18 7.17
CA ALA A 228 13.80 -13.64 7.31
C ALA A 228 14.47 -13.13 8.62
N ARG A 229 14.07 -11.96 9.11
CA ARG A 229 14.73 -11.30 10.25
C ARG A 229 14.07 -11.56 11.61
N TRP A 230 12.75 -11.72 11.64
CA TRP A 230 11.98 -11.91 12.88
C TRP A 230 11.04 -13.10 12.77
N ASP A 231 10.88 -13.85 13.86
CA ASP A 231 9.83 -14.84 14.01
C ASP A 231 8.61 -14.18 14.67
N ALA A 232 7.71 -13.62 13.87
CA ALA A 232 6.55 -12.87 14.37
C ALA A 232 5.25 -13.65 14.16
N ASP A 233 4.27 -13.50 15.06
CA ASP A 233 2.93 -14.06 14.83
C ASP A 233 2.22 -13.34 13.67
N PHE A 234 2.45 -12.02 13.55
CA PHE A 234 1.89 -11.18 12.49
C PHE A 234 2.91 -10.22 11.88
N TYR A 235 2.72 -9.92 10.60
CA TYR A 235 3.46 -8.90 9.85
C TYR A 235 2.46 -7.89 9.29
N ILE A 236 2.71 -6.60 9.49
CA ILE A 236 1.76 -5.52 9.22
C ILE A 236 2.39 -4.54 8.25
N LYS A 237 1.67 -4.21 7.18
CA LYS A 237 2.02 -3.11 6.29
C LYS A 237 1.13 -1.91 6.61
N VAL A 238 1.73 -0.72 6.72
CA VAL A 238 1.04 0.55 7.00
C VAL A 238 1.59 1.65 6.08
N ASP A 239 0.76 2.57 5.61
CA ASP A 239 1.21 3.77 4.89
C ASP A 239 1.64 4.90 5.85
N ASP A 240 2.59 5.74 5.43
CA ASP A 240 3.13 6.82 6.27
C ASP A 240 2.21 8.06 6.44
N ASP A 241 0.99 8.02 5.91
CA ASP A 241 -0.09 9.00 6.17
C ASP A 241 -1.22 8.44 7.02
N VAL A 242 -0.95 7.38 7.79
CA VAL A 242 -1.92 6.76 8.69
C VAL A 242 -1.54 7.02 10.16
N HIS A 243 -2.55 7.31 10.99
CA HIS A 243 -2.41 7.36 12.44
C HIS A 243 -2.86 6.03 13.06
N ILE A 244 -2.03 5.43 13.92
CA ILE A 244 -2.27 4.09 14.47
C ILE A 244 -2.46 4.12 15.98
N ASN A 245 -3.53 3.48 16.45
CA ASN A 245 -3.69 3.13 17.86
C ASN A 245 -3.09 1.73 18.12
N LEU A 246 -1.86 1.69 18.64
CA LEU A 246 -1.11 0.45 18.88
C LEU A 246 -1.83 -0.51 19.85
N GLY A 247 -2.55 0.01 20.85
CA GLY A 247 -3.31 -0.82 21.79
C GLY A 247 -4.48 -1.55 21.12
N MET A 248 -5.19 -0.86 20.22
CA MET A 248 -6.29 -1.45 19.46
C MET A 248 -5.79 -2.47 18.42
N VAL A 249 -4.68 -2.19 17.74
CA VAL A 249 -4.04 -3.16 16.83
C VAL A 249 -3.59 -4.39 17.62
N GLY A 250 -2.85 -4.20 18.71
CA GLY A 250 -2.36 -5.29 19.54
C GLY A 250 -3.46 -6.17 20.11
N SER A 251 -4.50 -5.58 20.70
CA SER A 251 -5.65 -6.34 21.21
C SER A 251 -6.41 -7.08 20.12
N THR A 252 -6.52 -6.50 18.92
CA THR A 252 -7.21 -7.14 17.79
C THR A 252 -6.43 -8.32 17.25
N LEU A 253 -5.12 -8.19 17.06
CA LEU A 253 -4.28 -9.29 16.60
C LEU A 253 -4.15 -10.40 17.65
N ALA A 254 -4.16 -10.07 18.94
CA ALA A 254 -4.14 -11.07 20.01
C ALA A 254 -5.34 -12.03 19.92
N ARG A 255 -6.53 -11.52 19.54
CA ARG A 255 -7.73 -12.34 19.30
C ARG A 255 -7.63 -13.24 18.06
N HIS A 256 -6.70 -12.95 17.15
CA HIS A 256 -6.50 -13.70 15.91
C HIS A 256 -5.34 -14.71 16.00
N ARG A 257 -4.57 -14.71 17.09
CA ARG A 257 -3.32 -15.49 17.22
C ARG A 257 -3.50 -17.00 17.06
N SER A 258 -4.67 -17.53 17.42
CA SER A 258 -5.00 -18.96 17.28
C SER A 258 -5.59 -19.32 15.92
N LYS A 259 -5.88 -18.34 15.06
CA LYS A 259 -6.47 -18.58 13.75
C LYS A 259 -5.35 -18.77 12.71
N PRO A 260 -5.39 -19.82 11.89
CA PRO A 260 -4.46 -19.95 10.77
C PRO A 260 -4.83 -18.98 9.64
N ARG A 261 -3.87 -18.61 8.80
CA ARG A 261 -4.05 -17.87 7.53
C ARG A 261 -4.90 -16.60 7.66
N VAL A 262 -4.56 -15.76 8.61
CA VAL A 262 -5.23 -14.49 8.84
C VAL A 262 -4.71 -13.44 7.88
N TYR A 263 -5.56 -13.00 6.97
CA TYR A 263 -5.41 -11.75 6.24
C TYR A 263 -6.50 -10.79 6.73
N THR A 264 -6.11 -9.69 7.37
CA THR A 264 -7.06 -8.74 7.97
C THR A 264 -6.71 -7.29 7.66
N GLY A 265 -7.73 -6.48 7.43
CA GLY A 265 -7.65 -5.07 7.06
C GLY A 265 -9.03 -4.57 6.66
N CYS A 266 -9.14 -3.34 6.16
CA CYS A 266 -10.40 -2.87 5.59
C CYS A 266 -10.61 -3.56 4.23
N MET A 267 -11.36 -4.66 4.22
CA MET A 267 -11.57 -5.46 3.02
C MET A 267 -12.52 -4.78 2.04
N LYS A 268 -12.11 -4.70 0.78
CA LYS A 268 -12.92 -4.18 -0.32
C LYS A 268 -12.84 -5.08 -1.54
N SER A 269 -13.80 -4.88 -2.44
CA SER A 269 -13.81 -5.34 -3.82
C SER A 269 -14.57 -4.30 -4.63
N GLY A 270 -14.31 -4.21 -5.92
CA GLY A 270 -14.89 -3.21 -6.80
C GLY A 270 -14.50 -3.47 -8.25
N PRO A 271 -15.10 -2.76 -9.21
CA PRO A 271 -14.78 -2.93 -10.62
C PRO A 271 -13.30 -2.67 -10.87
N VAL A 272 -12.70 -3.44 -11.77
CA VAL A 272 -11.37 -3.17 -12.29
C VAL A 272 -11.42 -1.84 -13.05
N LEU A 273 -10.46 -0.96 -12.75
CA LEU A 273 -10.46 0.40 -13.26
C LEU A 273 -9.89 0.45 -14.68
N SER A 274 -10.73 0.15 -15.67
CA SER A 274 -10.35 0.09 -17.09
C SER A 274 -10.36 1.43 -17.83
N GLN A 275 -10.86 2.51 -17.22
CA GLN A 275 -10.95 3.82 -17.85
C GLN A 275 -9.61 4.56 -17.85
N THR A 276 -9.14 4.99 -19.02
CA THR A 276 -7.94 5.81 -19.14
C THR A 276 -8.11 7.16 -18.43
N GLY A 277 -7.06 7.65 -17.78
CA GLY A 277 -7.06 8.96 -17.10
C GLY A 277 -7.44 8.91 -15.62
N VAL A 278 -7.92 7.77 -15.09
CA VAL A 278 -8.06 7.58 -13.64
C VAL A 278 -6.71 7.20 -13.02
N LYS A 279 -6.48 7.63 -11.78
CA LYS A 279 -5.19 7.46 -11.08
C LYS A 279 -4.67 6.02 -11.04
N TYR A 280 -5.58 5.05 -10.94
CA TYR A 280 -5.28 3.63 -10.82
C TYR A 280 -5.79 2.84 -12.04
N HIS A 281 -5.74 3.45 -13.22
CA HIS A 281 -6.06 2.78 -14.47
C HIS A 281 -5.22 1.50 -14.61
N GLU A 282 -5.89 0.39 -14.91
CA GLU A 282 -5.28 -0.92 -15.12
C GLU A 282 -5.20 -1.21 -16.64
N PRO A 283 -4.03 -1.07 -17.27
CA PRO A 283 -3.87 -1.28 -18.72
C PRO A 283 -4.23 -2.71 -19.15
N GLU A 284 -4.01 -3.69 -18.27
CA GLU A 284 -4.29 -5.09 -18.54
C GLU A 284 -5.60 -5.55 -17.87
N TYR A 285 -6.58 -4.64 -17.72
CA TYR A 285 -7.82 -4.91 -16.97
C TYR A 285 -8.55 -6.19 -17.40
N TRP A 286 -8.44 -6.55 -18.68
CA TRP A 286 -9.04 -7.74 -19.27
C TRP A 286 -8.47 -9.05 -18.70
N LYS A 287 -7.29 -9.02 -18.07
CA LYS A 287 -6.66 -10.16 -17.39
C LYS A 287 -7.08 -10.30 -15.93
N PHE A 288 -7.69 -9.26 -15.36
CA PHE A 288 -7.86 -9.15 -13.92
C PHE A 288 -9.33 -9.25 -13.51
N GLY A 289 -9.52 -9.79 -12.30
CA GLY A 289 -10.79 -9.78 -11.61
C GLY A 289 -11.59 -11.08 -11.68
N GLU A 290 -12.62 -11.13 -10.85
CA GLU A 290 -13.63 -12.18 -10.81
C GLU A 290 -14.74 -11.88 -11.84
N GLU A 291 -15.73 -12.76 -11.90
CA GLU A 291 -16.93 -12.59 -12.73
C GLU A 291 -17.53 -11.17 -12.58
N GLY A 292 -17.76 -10.52 -13.73
CA GLY A 292 -18.17 -9.13 -13.78
C GLY A 292 -17.01 -8.11 -13.68
N ASN A 293 -15.76 -8.53 -13.94
CA ASN A 293 -14.58 -7.67 -14.01
C ASN A 293 -14.35 -6.86 -12.72
N LYS A 294 -14.35 -7.56 -11.58
CA LYS A 294 -14.16 -6.97 -10.25
C LYS A 294 -12.87 -7.47 -9.63
N TYR A 295 -12.09 -6.60 -8.99
CA TYR A 295 -10.92 -7.05 -8.23
C TYR A 295 -11.31 -8.12 -7.19
N PHE A 296 -10.44 -9.11 -7.03
CA PHE A 296 -10.50 -10.04 -5.90
C PHE A 296 -10.64 -9.27 -4.58
N ARG A 297 -11.31 -9.87 -3.61
CA ARG A 297 -11.42 -9.26 -2.28
C ARG A 297 -10.03 -9.05 -1.67
N HIS A 298 -9.69 -7.80 -1.37
CA HIS A 298 -8.39 -7.42 -0.82
C HIS A 298 -8.53 -6.31 0.23
N ALA A 299 -7.56 -6.18 1.12
CA ALA A 299 -7.51 -5.08 2.06
C ALA A 299 -7.11 -3.78 1.37
N THR A 300 -7.63 -2.65 1.85
CA THR A 300 -7.18 -1.33 1.41
C THR A 300 -5.70 -1.12 1.71
N GLY A 301 -5.06 -0.24 0.92
CA GLY A 301 -3.62 0.00 1.02
C GLY A 301 -3.17 0.57 2.38
N GLN A 302 -4.02 1.32 3.09
CA GLN A 302 -3.60 2.08 4.28
C GLN A 302 -3.01 1.21 5.38
N ILE A 303 -3.64 0.07 5.69
CA ILE A 303 -3.16 -0.88 6.70
C ILE A 303 -3.77 -2.27 6.49
N TYR A 304 -2.93 -3.28 6.58
CA TYR A 304 -3.36 -4.67 6.73
C TYR A 304 -2.31 -5.52 7.43
N ALA A 305 -2.76 -6.63 8.02
CA ALA A 305 -1.92 -7.60 8.72
C ALA A 305 -2.08 -8.99 8.12
N LEU A 306 -0.95 -9.70 8.05
CA LEU A 306 -0.82 -11.08 7.62
C LEU A 306 -0.29 -11.92 8.78
N SER A 307 -0.85 -13.10 9.01
CA SER A 307 -0.25 -14.09 9.91
C SER A 307 1.07 -14.63 9.35
N LYS A 308 1.87 -15.23 10.24
CA LYS A 308 3.18 -15.81 9.91
C LYS A 308 3.18 -16.72 8.69
N ASP A 309 2.20 -17.61 8.59
CA ASP A 309 2.08 -18.57 7.48
C ASP A 309 1.86 -17.89 6.12
N LEU A 310 0.99 -16.88 6.04
CA LEU A 310 0.78 -16.10 4.81
C LEU A 310 2.00 -15.25 4.44
N ALA A 311 2.63 -14.60 5.41
CA ALA A 311 3.85 -13.84 5.15
C ALA A 311 4.99 -14.75 4.68
N THR A 312 5.10 -15.95 5.26
CA THR A 312 6.07 -16.98 4.83
C THR A 312 5.76 -17.47 3.43
N TYR A 313 4.49 -17.68 3.10
CA TYR A 313 4.06 -18.06 1.75
C TYR A 313 4.51 -17.02 0.71
N ILE A 314 4.30 -15.72 0.97
CA ILE A 314 4.80 -14.64 0.10
C ILE A 314 6.33 -14.69 -0.03
N SER A 315 7.04 -14.94 1.08
CA SER A 315 8.49 -14.98 1.06
C SER A 315 9.09 -16.12 0.22
N VAL A 316 8.39 -17.26 0.12
CA VAL A 316 8.85 -18.44 -0.61
C VAL A 316 8.45 -18.38 -2.09
N ASN A 317 7.32 -17.76 -2.42
CA ASN A 317 6.80 -17.67 -3.78
C ASN A 317 7.11 -16.28 -4.37
N ARG A 318 8.40 -16.03 -4.62
CA ARG A 318 8.87 -14.76 -5.20
C ARG A 318 8.79 -14.74 -6.71
#